data_AF-A0A7Y0FRS2-F1
#
_entry.id   AF-A0A7Y0FRS2-F1
#
_cell.length_a   1.000
_cell.length_b   1.000
_cell.length_c   1.000
_cell.angle_alpha   90.00
_cell.angle_beta   90.00
_cell.angle_gamma   90.00
#
_symmetry.space_group_name_H-M   'P 1'
#
loop_
_entity.id
_entity.type
_entity.pdbx_description
1 polymer ?
#
loop_
_entity_poly.entity_id
_entity_poly.type
_entity_poly.pdbx_seq_one_letter_code
_entity_poly.pdbx_strand_id
1 'polypeptide(L)' 'MENRNYLNGKQYPYGYREWIWKVCIEYGFKDKDINTAYKQLDTDAFLCYFMEGLSPVEAVREDSSYA' A
#
# COMPACT_ATOMS: atom_id res chain seq x y z
N MET A 1 -18.84 4.30 12.97
CA MET A 1 -17.66 4.67 12.16
C MET A 1 -17.18 3.41 11.47
N GLU A 2 -17.41 3.27 10.16
CA GLU A 2 -16.79 2.16 9.40
C GLU A 2 -15.28 2.28 9.50
N ASN A 3 -14.65 1.20 9.91
CA ASN A 3 -13.23 1.12 10.14
C ASN A 3 -12.54 1.17 8.78
N ARG A 4 -12.00 2.34 8.41
CA ARG A 4 -11.61 2.64 7.02
C ARG A 4 -10.38 1.88 6.51
N ASN A 5 -9.70 1.09 7.34
CA ASN A 5 -8.40 0.48 7.04
C ASN A 5 -8.46 -1.02 6.69
N TYR A 6 -9.59 -1.50 6.17
CA TYR A 6 -9.67 -2.86 5.65
C TYR A 6 -9.21 -2.92 4.20
N LEU A 7 -8.35 -3.89 3.90
CA LEU A 7 -7.94 -4.27 2.55
C LEU A 7 -8.14 -5.78 2.43
N ASN A 8 -8.86 -6.24 1.39
CA ASN A 8 -9.20 -7.67 1.20
C ASN A 8 -9.75 -8.39 2.45
N GLY A 9 -10.58 -7.71 3.26
CA GLY A 9 -11.17 -8.29 4.47
C GLY A 9 -10.23 -8.41 5.67
N LYS A 10 -8.96 -8.01 5.53
CA LYS A 10 -7.98 -7.91 6.61
C LYS A 10 -7.89 -6.47 7.12
N GLN A 11 -7.81 -6.30 8.44
CA GLN A 11 -7.65 -5.00 9.07
C GLN A 11 -6.17 -4.64 9.14
N TYR A 12 -5.84 -3.40 8.78
CA TYR A 12 -4.49 -2.85 8.84
C TYR A 12 -4.40 -1.63 9.78
N PRO A 13 -3.19 -1.20 10.16
CA PRO A 13 -2.98 0.01 10.95
C PRO A 13 -3.64 1.25 10.35
N TYR A 14 -3.90 2.24 11.19
CA TYR A 14 -4.49 3.50 10.76
C TYR A 14 -3.59 4.20 9.73
N GLY A 15 -4.18 4.65 8.62
CA GLY A 15 -3.46 5.32 7.53
C GLY A 15 -2.81 4.38 6.52
N TYR A 16 -2.73 3.07 6.79
CA TYR A 16 -2.10 2.11 5.89
C TYR A 16 -2.80 2.05 4.53
N ARG A 17 -4.14 2.10 4.50
CA ARG A 17 -4.91 2.09 3.26
C ARG A 17 -4.60 3.28 2.35
N GLU A 18 -4.46 4.47 2.92
CA GLU A 18 -4.11 5.67 2.14
C GLU A 18 -2.65 5.62 1.68
N TRP A 19 -1.77 5.06 2.52
CA TRP A 19 -0.36 4.88 2.21
C TRP A 19 -0.15 3.88 1.07
N ILE A 20 -0.80 2.70 1.12
CA ILE A 20 -0.67 1.68 0.07
C ILE A 20 -1.27 2.15 -1.27
N TRP A 21 -2.28 3.03 -1.21
CA TRP A 21 -2.82 3.65 -2.42
C TRP A 21 -1.78 4.53 -3.11
N LYS A 22 -0.99 5.29 -2.34
CA LYS A 22 0.12 6.07 -2.89
C LYS A 22 1.20 5.16 -3.49
N VAL A 23 1.50 4.02 -2.86
CA VAL A 23 2.40 3.00 -3.45
C VAL A 23 1.88 2.55 -4.83
N CYS A 24 0.58 2.28 -4.95
CA CYS A 24 -0.02 1.93 -6.25
C CYS A 24 0.14 3.05 -7.31
N ILE A 25 0.06 4.31 -6.89
CA ILE A 25 0.28 5.48 -7.78
C ILE A 25 1.75 5.53 -8.24
N GLU A 26 2.71 5.29 -7.33
CA GLU A 26 4.13 5.27 -7.65
C GLU A 26 4.50 4.14 -8.63
N TYR A 27 3.86 2.96 -8.51
CA TYR A 27 3.96 1.90 -9.53
C TYR A 27 3.27 2.23 -10.86
N GLY A 28 2.55 3.35 -10.94
CA GLY A 28 1.86 3.78 -12.16
C GLY A 28 0.62 2.95 -12.49
N PHE A 29 -0.02 2.32 -11.50
CA PHE A 29 -1.27 1.60 -11.73
C PHE A 29 -2.33 2.57 -12.23
N LYS A 30 -2.85 2.33 -13.44
CA LYS A 30 -3.84 3.19 -14.11
C LYS A 30 -5.24 3.12 -13.48
N ASP A 31 -5.40 2.26 -12.48
CA ASP A 31 -6.66 2.09 -11.79
C ASP A 31 -6.90 3.27 -10.84
N LYS A 32 -7.99 4.00 -11.09
CA LYS A 32 -8.34 5.20 -10.34
C LYS A 32 -9.07 4.86 -9.03
N ASP A 33 -9.47 3.60 -8.83
CA ASP A 33 -10.17 3.17 -7.62
C ASP A 33 -9.18 2.52 -6.63
N ILE A 34 -9.10 3.13 -5.45
CA ILE A 34 -8.34 2.60 -4.32
C ILE A 34 -8.77 1.17 -3.96
N ASN A 35 -10.01 0.76 -4.23
CA ASN A 35 -10.54 -0.55 -3.85
C ASN A 35 -10.03 -1.71 -4.72
N THR A 36 -9.40 -1.40 -5.84
CA THR A 36 -8.93 -2.38 -6.83
C THR A 36 -7.44 -2.26 -7.09
N ALA A 37 -6.86 -1.06 -7.02
CA ALA A 37 -5.45 -0.83 -7.28
C ALA A 37 -4.51 -1.68 -6.40
N TYR A 38 -4.76 -1.74 -5.08
CA TYR A 38 -3.91 -2.51 -4.15
C TYR A 38 -3.97 -4.02 -4.39
N LYS A 39 -4.97 -4.55 -5.11
CA LYS A 39 -5.08 -5.99 -5.38
C LYS A 39 -3.98 -6.51 -6.32
N GLN A 40 -3.27 -5.59 -6.98
CA GLN A 40 -2.10 -5.89 -7.80
C GLN A 40 -0.79 -5.92 -6.98
N LEU A 41 -0.84 -5.55 -5.69
CA LEU A 41 0.30 -5.61 -4.78
C LEU A 41 0.11 -6.74 -3.77
N ASP A 42 1.23 -7.27 -3.29
CA ASP A 42 1.25 -7.98 -2.02
C ASP A 42 1.18 -6.97 -0.87
N THR A 43 -0.04 -6.63 -0.44
CA THR A 43 -0.24 -5.65 0.65
C THR A 43 0.37 -6.06 1.97
N ASP A 44 0.74 -7.33 2.18
CA ASP A 44 1.41 -7.76 3.40
C ASP A 44 2.93 -7.57 3.32
N ALA A 45 3.52 -7.74 2.14
CA ALA A 45 4.93 -7.44 1.90
C ALA A 45 5.26 -5.96 2.18
N PHE A 46 4.37 -5.04 1.84
CA PHE A 46 4.59 -3.61 2.06
C PHE A 46 4.34 -3.14 3.50
N LEU A 47 3.79 -4.00 4.37
CA LEU A 47 3.47 -3.62 5.73
C LEU A 47 4.73 -3.31 6.55
N CYS A 48 5.84 -4.02 6.30
CA CYS A 48 7.10 -3.75 6.99
C CYS A 48 7.60 -2.32 6.73
N TYR A 49 7.62 -1.90 5.46
CA TYR A 49 8.06 -0.55 5.07
C TYR A 49 7.22 0.54 5.72
N PHE A 50 5.90 0.34 5.79
CA PHE A 50 5.01 1.27 6.50
C PHE A 50 5.32 1.34 8.00
N MET A 51 5.57 0.20 8.64
CA MET A 51 5.88 0.13 10.07
C MET A 51 7.27 0.70 10.39
N GLU A 52 8.20 0.66 9.44
CA GLU A 52 9.50 1.33 9.51
C GLU A 52 9.41 2.84 9.25
N GLY A 53 8.23 3.34 8.87
CA GLY A 53 7.97 4.76 8.64
C GLY A 53 8.44 5.27 7.28
N LEU A 54 8.73 4.37 6.32
CA LEU A 54 9.12 4.76 4.98
C LEU A 54 7.98 5.48 4.25
N SER A 55 8.34 6.46 3.42
CA SER A 55 7.38 7.04 2.48
C SER A 55 7.05 6.02 1.36
N PRO A 56 5.89 6.15 0.69
CA PRO A 56 5.53 5.27 -0.42
C PRO A 56 6.59 5.22 -1.52
N VAL A 57 7.24 6.34 -1.82
CA VAL A 57 8.32 6.44 -2.83
C VAL A 57 9.55 5.64 -2.40
N GLU A 58 9.94 5.74 -1.13
CA GLU A 58 11.09 4.99 -0.58
C GLU A 58 10.79 3.48 -0.57
N ALA A 59 9.60 3.08 -0.14
CA ALA A 59 9.20 1.68 -0.14
C ALA A 59 9.24 1.05 -1.54
N VAL A 60 8.78 1.77 -2.57
CA VAL A 60 8.85 1.29 -3.96
C VAL A 60 10.30 1.16 -4.44
N ARG A 61 11.18 2.08 -4.06
CA ARG A 61 12.62 2.02 -4.41
C ARG A 61 13.31 0.85 -3.74
N GLU A 62 13.06 0.64 -2.44
CA GLU A 62 13.59 -0.50 -1.69
C GLU A 62 13.10 -1.81 -2.28
N ASP A 63 11.78 -1.97 -2.47
CA ASP A 63 11.18 -3.17 -3.06
C ASP A 63 11.74 -3.49 -4.45
N SER A 64 11.89 -2.46 -5.31
CA SER A 64 12.48 -2.61 -6.64
C SER A 64 13.98 -2.90 -6.63
N SER A 65 14.69 -2.63 -5.53
CA SER A 65 16.12 -2.92 -5.38
C SER A 65 16.38 -4.40 -5.05
N TYR A 66 15.36 -5.11 -4.55
CA TYR A 66 15.42 -6.54 -4.24
C TYR A 66 14.76 -7.43 -5.33
N ALA A 67 14.13 -6.83 -6.35
CA ALA A 67 13.50 -7.51 -7.49
C ALA A 67 14.48 -7.76 -8.65
#